data_AF-A0A505DJJ2-F1
#
_entry.id   AF-A0A505DJJ2-F1
#
_cell.length_a   1.000
_cell.length_b   1.000
_cell.length_c   1.000
_cell.angle_alpha   90.00
_cell.angle_beta   90.00
_cell.angle_gamma   90.00
#
_symmetry.space_group_name_H-M   'P 1'
#
loop_
_entity.id
_entity.type
_entity.pdbx_description
1 polymer ?
#
loop_
_entity_poly.entity_id
_entity_poly.type
_entity_poly.pdbx_seq_one_letter_code
_entity_poly.pdbx_strand_id
1 'polypeptide(L)'
;MTDRSSQTEDVLRLVHRLFGTDVVGVYAHGSAVLGGLRPSSDLDVFVVLRRRTAERERRALVQGLLEVSGAGARAGSARPVELTVVAQGDVRPWRYPPRGEFLYGEWLRKEFERGVVPEPAPTPDLAPLITMVLLGNAALSGPPPAEVLAPVPQEDLRRAIVAGVPELLADLDSDTRNVLLTLARIWTTLETGTITSKDAAAAWVLDRLPARHRPVLAHARSVYLGDERESWDGLMPQVRELADHLVAQLAAHEA
;
A
#
# COMPACT_ATOMS: atom_id res chain seq x y z
N MET A 1 2.20 3.11 25.78
CA MET A 1 1.23 2.26 25.04
C MET A 1 -0.06 3.04 24.77
N THR A 2 0.08 4.32 24.39
CA THR A 2 -0.99 5.34 24.35
C THR A 2 -1.08 6.05 22.99
N ASP A 3 -0.40 5.51 21.98
CA ASP A 3 0.06 6.29 20.82
C ASP A 3 -0.62 5.91 19.48
N ARG A 4 -1.20 4.70 19.40
CA ARG A 4 -1.84 4.20 18.15
C ARG A 4 -3.28 4.69 17.96
N SER A 5 -4.01 4.85 19.07
CA SER A 5 -5.40 5.33 19.04
C SER A 5 -5.44 6.79 18.60
N SER A 6 -4.51 7.62 19.12
CA SER A 6 -4.50 9.06 18.85
C SER A 6 -4.22 9.40 17.39
N GLN A 7 -3.19 8.81 16.75
CA GLN A 7 -2.87 9.14 15.36
C GLN A 7 -3.99 8.72 14.39
N THR A 8 -4.53 7.50 14.57
CA THR A 8 -5.65 7.02 13.74
C THR A 8 -6.88 7.93 13.93
N GLU A 9 -7.18 8.32 15.17
CA GLU A 9 -8.24 9.27 15.49
C GLU A 9 -7.99 10.67 14.91
N ASP A 10 -6.74 11.13 14.83
CA ASP A 10 -6.37 12.40 14.18
C ASP A 10 -6.64 12.36 12.68
N VAL A 11 -6.24 11.27 12.00
CA VAL A 11 -6.54 11.07 10.57
C VAL A 11 -8.05 11.00 10.34
N LEU A 12 -8.78 10.24 11.17
CA LEU A 12 -10.24 10.16 11.08
C LEU A 12 -10.91 11.52 11.29
N ARG A 13 -10.48 12.29 12.30
CA ARG A 13 -11.00 13.64 12.55
C ARG A 13 -10.70 14.58 11.39
N LEU A 14 -9.51 14.49 10.79
CA LEU A 14 -9.17 15.26 9.59
C LEU A 14 -10.10 14.93 8.41
N VAL A 15 -10.28 13.64 8.11
CA VAL A 15 -11.15 13.16 7.02
C VAL A 15 -12.60 13.62 7.25
N HIS A 16 -13.16 13.38 8.43
CA HIS A 16 -14.54 13.75 8.74
C HIS A 16 -14.76 15.27 8.79
N ARG A 17 -13.77 16.05 9.24
CA ARG A 17 -13.85 17.52 9.20
C ARG A 17 -13.89 18.05 7.77
N LEU A 18 -13.13 17.44 6.85
CA LEU A 18 -13.03 17.91 5.46
C LEU A 18 -14.21 17.48 4.60
N PHE A 19 -14.68 16.24 4.77
CA PHE A 19 -15.68 15.64 3.87
C PHE A 19 -17.05 15.44 4.54
N GLY A 20 -17.15 15.54 5.87
CA GLY A 20 -18.41 15.49 6.60
C GLY A 20 -19.25 14.26 6.25
N THR A 21 -20.51 14.50 5.90
CA THR A 21 -21.47 13.43 5.56
C THR A 21 -21.17 12.74 4.23
N ASP A 22 -20.25 13.24 3.41
CA ASP A 22 -19.82 12.58 2.17
C ASP A 22 -18.92 11.37 2.41
N VAL A 23 -18.38 11.19 3.63
CA VAL A 23 -17.65 9.98 3.99
C VAL A 23 -18.62 8.80 4.06
N VAL A 24 -18.45 7.83 3.17
CA VAL A 24 -19.23 6.59 3.17
C VAL A 24 -18.59 5.57 4.10
N GLY A 25 -17.25 5.45 4.04
CA GLY A 25 -16.50 4.58 4.93
C GLY A 25 -15.01 4.89 4.91
N VAL A 26 -14.35 4.53 6.00
CA VAL A 26 -12.90 4.62 6.19
C VAL A 26 -12.40 3.28 6.72
N TYR A 27 -11.37 2.74 6.09
CA TYR A 27 -10.89 1.38 6.34
C TYR A 27 -9.39 1.35 6.56
N ALA A 28 -8.95 0.52 7.49
CA ALA A 28 -7.55 0.15 7.58
C ALA A 28 -7.25 -0.97 6.57
N HIS A 29 -6.06 -0.96 5.97
CA HIS A 29 -5.60 -2.06 5.13
C HIS A 29 -4.11 -2.38 5.34
N GLY A 30 -3.51 -3.06 4.36
CA GLY A 30 -2.08 -3.31 4.33
C GLY A 30 -1.57 -4.11 5.54
N SER A 31 -0.44 -3.69 6.09
CA SER A 31 0.25 -4.49 7.10
C SER A 31 -0.52 -4.58 8.42
N ALA A 32 -1.31 -3.55 8.76
CA ALA A 32 -2.10 -3.50 9.99
C ALA A 32 -3.11 -4.65 10.11
N VAL A 33 -3.64 -5.12 8.97
CA VAL A 33 -4.71 -6.13 8.91
C VAL A 33 -4.23 -7.49 8.39
N LEU A 34 -3.19 -7.53 7.54
CA LEU A 34 -2.74 -8.79 6.92
C LEU A 34 -1.66 -9.54 7.71
N GLY A 35 -0.79 -8.84 8.45
CA GLY A 35 0.34 -9.47 9.16
C GLY A 35 0.66 -8.85 10.52
N GLY A 36 -0.13 -7.86 10.94
CA GLY A 36 0.16 -7.00 12.08
C GLY A 36 1.18 -5.90 11.75
N LEU A 37 1.06 -4.77 12.44
CA LEU A 37 2.01 -3.66 12.30
C LEU A 37 3.41 -4.08 12.76
N ARG A 38 4.39 -3.88 11.89
CA ARG A 38 5.82 -4.02 12.17
C ARG A 38 6.42 -2.67 12.58
N PRO A 39 7.65 -2.63 13.13
CA PRO A 39 8.26 -1.37 13.56
C PRO A 39 8.27 -0.28 12.48
N SER A 40 8.54 -0.65 11.24
CA SER A 40 8.57 0.23 10.06
C SER A 40 7.27 0.24 9.24
N SER A 41 6.17 -0.32 9.76
CA SER A 41 4.87 -0.29 9.07
C SER A 41 4.24 1.09 9.06
N ASP A 42 3.63 1.41 7.93
CA ASP A 42 2.82 2.59 7.71
C ASP A 42 1.41 2.41 8.32
N LEU A 43 0.71 3.53 8.51
CA LEU A 43 -0.72 3.58 8.77
C LEU A 43 -1.47 3.69 7.45
N ASP A 44 -1.90 2.54 6.94
CA ASP A 44 -2.59 2.36 5.67
C ASP A 44 -4.10 2.66 5.80
N VAL A 45 -4.60 3.73 5.17
CA VAL A 45 -5.99 4.19 5.27
C VAL A 45 -6.65 4.35 3.89
N PHE A 46 -7.79 3.70 3.71
CA PHE A 46 -8.60 3.80 2.50
C PHE A 46 -9.92 4.53 2.81
N VAL A 47 -10.18 5.63 2.10
CA VAL A 47 -11.36 6.48 2.28
C VAL A 47 -12.27 6.37 1.05
N VAL A 48 -13.55 6.06 1.28
CA VAL A 48 -14.58 6.07 0.25
C VAL A 48 -15.51 7.25 0.47
N LEU A 49 -15.59 8.13 -0.53
CA LEU A 49 -16.50 9.28 -0.54
C LEU A 49 -17.70 9.03 -1.44
N ARG A 50 -18.84 9.66 -1.14
CA ARG A 50 -20.06 9.57 -1.96
C ARG A 50 -19.90 10.29 -3.31
N ARG A 51 -19.00 11.27 -3.37
CA ARG A 51 -18.73 12.11 -4.54
C ARG A 51 -17.24 12.28 -4.77
N ARG A 52 -16.90 12.79 -5.95
CA ARG A 52 -15.54 13.23 -6.28
C ARG A 52 -15.15 14.46 -5.45
N THR A 53 -13.84 14.59 -5.25
CA THR A 53 -13.19 15.65 -4.48
C THR A 53 -13.03 16.92 -5.31
N ALA A 54 -13.11 18.07 -4.65
CA ALA A 54 -12.62 19.33 -5.21
C ALA A 54 -11.12 19.50 -4.92
N GLU A 55 -10.39 20.20 -5.79
CA GLU A 55 -8.96 20.47 -5.59
C GLU A 55 -8.67 21.13 -4.23
N ARG A 56 -9.53 22.07 -3.80
CA ARG A 56 -9.42 22.72 -2.49
C ARG A 56 -9.48 21.72 -1.32
N GLU A 57 -10.28 20.67 -1.45
CA GLU A 57 -10.41 19.62 -0.42
C GLU A 57 -9.17 18.75 -0.40
N ARG A 58 -8.66 18.34 -1.57
CA ARG A 58 -7.39 17.60 -1.69
C ARG A 58 -6.23 18.40 -1.13
N ARG A 59 -6.13 19.69 -1.46
CA ARG A 59 -5.11 20.60 -0.92
C ARG A 59 -5.18 20.68 0.61
N ALA A 60 -6.37 20.85 1.17
CA ALA A 60 -6.57 20.87 2.62
C ALA A 60 -6.21 19.52 3.28
N LEU A 61 -6.51 18.40 2.60
CA LEU A 61 -6.15 17.07 3.04
C LEU A 61 -4.62 16.87 3.07
N VAL A 62 -3.89 17.29 2.02
CA VAL A 62 -2.41 17.30 2.03
C VAL A 62 -1.88 18.06 3.24
N GLN A 63 -2.35 19.29 3.46
CA GLN A 63 -1.86 20.13 4.55
C GLN A 63 -2.13 19.49 5.91
N GLY A 64 -3.32 18.90 6.11
CA GLY A 64 -3.64 18.19 7.34
C GLY A 64 -2.78 16.94 7.56
N LEU A 65 -2.52 16.16 6.50
CA LEU A 65 -1.74 14.92 6.58
C LEU A 65 -0.27 15.21 6.89
N LEU A 66 0.31 16.27 6.32
CA LEU A 66 1.68 16.69 6.64
C LEU A 66 1.90 16.94 8.13
N GLU A 67 0.86 17.35 8.87
CA GLU A 67 0.92 17.64 10.31
C GLU A 67 0.84 16.39 11.21
N VAL A 68 0.33 15.27 10.70
CA VAL A 68 0.01 14.06 11.49
C VAL A 68 0.75 12.80 11.01
N SER A 69 1.56 12.91 9.95
CA SER A 69 2.26 11.80 9.33
C SER A 69 3.78 11.89 9.49
N GLY A 70 4.41 10.73 9.73
CA GLY A 70 5.86 10.56 9.68
C GLY A 70 6.65 11.39 10.69
N ALA A 71 7.95 11.53 10.42
CA ALA A 71 8.87 12.29 11.27
C ALA A 71 8.56 13.80 11.33
N GLY A 72 7.81 14.33 10.37
CA GLY A 72 7.38 15.72 10.31
C GLY A 72 6.13 16.04 11.14
N ALA A 73 5.53 15.05 11.82
CA ALA A 73 4.31 15.26 12.57
C ALA A 73 4.50 16.20 13.78
N ARG A 74 3.51 17.06 14.02
CA ARG A 74 3.58 18.13 15.04
C ARG A 74 3.61 17.61 16.47
N ALA A 75 3.00 16.45 16.72
CA ALA A 75 2.89 15.84 18.04
C ALA A 75 4.13 15.01 18.44
N GLY A 76 5.18 15.01 17.62
CA GLY A 76 6.35 14.12 17.74
C GLY A 76 6.40 13.12 16.59
N SER A 77 7.43 12.26 16.58
CA SER A 77 7.59 11.23 15.55
C SER A 77 6.36 10.32 15.50
N ALA A 78 5.63 10.35 14.39
CA ALA A 78 4.47 9.51 14.13
C ALA A 78 4.77 8.49 13.03
N ARG A 79 3.92 7.47 12.88
CA ARG A 79 4.07 6.55 11.75
C ARG A 79 3.81 7.28 10.43
N PRO A 80 4.49 6.93 9.34
CA PRO A 80 4.05 7.33 8.00
C PRO A 80 2.58 6.97 7.80
N VAL A 81 1.80 7.88 7.23
CA VAL A 81 0.44 7.62 6.79
C VAL A 81 0.48 7.40 5.28
N GLU A 82 -0.12 6.31 4.83
CA GLU A 82 -0.51 6.14 3.44
C GLU A 82 -2.04 6.29 3.36
N LEU A 83 -2.53 7.29 2.63
CA LEU A 83 -3.97 7.55 2.53
C LEU A 83 -4.40 7.62 1.07
N THR A 84 -5.33 6.73 0.72
CA THR A 84 -5.98 6.71 -0.60
C THR A 84 -7.44 7.13 -0.48
N VAL A 85 -7.91 7.98 -1.39
CA VAL A 85 -9.34 8.37 -1.49
C VAL A 85 -9.89 7.93 -2.83
N VAL A 86 -11.11 7.40 -2.81
CA VAL A 86 -11.91 7.11 -4.01
C VAL A 86 -13.32 7.65 -3.88
N ALA A 87 -13.96 7.98 -5.01
CA ALA A 87 -15.40 8.17 -5.06
C ALA A 87 -16.09 6.81 -5.25
N GLN A 88 -17.14 6.53 -4.47
CA GLN A 88 -17.84 5.24 -4.48
C GLN A 88 -18.35 4.88 -5.88
N GLY A 89 -18.89 5.84 -6.62
CA GLY A 89 -19.38 5.62 -7.98
C GLY A 89 -18.31 5.26 -9.00
N ASP A 90 -17.02 5.50 -8.69
CA ASP A 90 -15.89 5.14 -9.56
C ASP A 90 -15.32 3.74 -9.26
N VAL A 91 -15.78 3.09 -8.18
CA VAL A 91 -15.33 1.74 -7.76
C VAL A 91 -16.50 0.76 -7.51
N ARG A 92 -17.74 1.24 -7.58
CA ARG A 92 -18.96 0.43 -7.46
C ARG A 92 -20.07 0.95 -8.39
N PRO A 93 -20.46 0.19 -9.44
CA PRO A 93 -19.92 -1.12 -9.83
C PRO A 93 -18.45 -1.03 -10.29
N TRP A 94 -17.71 -2.14 -10.15
CA TRP A 94 -16.30 -2.21 -10.53
C TRP A 94 -16.10 -2.02 -12.04
N ARG A 95 -15.07 -1.24 -12.43
CA ARG A 95 -14.61 -1.05 -13.82
C ARG A 95 -13.10 -0.82 -13.83
N TYR A 96 -12.40 -1.47 -14.76
CA TYR A 96 -10.95 -1.34 -14.89
C TYR A 96 -10.54 -0.41 -16.07
N PRO A 97 -9.52 0.45 -15.91
CA PRO A 97 -8.89 0.81 -14.64
C PRO A 97 -9.82 1.70 -13.80
N PRO A 98 -9.86 1.51 -12.46
CA PRO A 98 -10.64 2.38 -11.59
C PRO A 98 -9.98 3.77 -11.50
N ARG A 99 -10.70 4.74 -10.96
CA ARG A 99 -10.22 6.11 -10.79
C ARG A 99 -9.94 6.42 -9.32
N GLY A 100 -8.73 6.86 -9.02
CA GLY A 100 -8.36 7.41 -7.71
C GLY A 100 -8.69 8.90 -7.63
N GLU A 101 -9.12 9.36 -6.46
CA GLU A 101 -9.32 10.79 -6.19
C GLU A 101 -8.08 11.43 -5.57
N PHE A 102 -7.32 10.67 -4.78
CA PHE A 102 -6.20 11.19 -4.02
C PHE A 102 -5.31 10.04 -3.53
N LEU A 103 -4.01 10.29 -3.50
CA LEU A 103 -3.01 9.44 -2.84
C LEU A 103 -2.06 10.33 -2.05
N TYR A 104 -1.81 9.97 -0.81
CA TYR A 104 -0.77 10.54 0.05
C TYR A 104 0.14 9.42 0.54
N GLY A 105 1.44 9.67 0.48
CA GLY A 105 2.47 8.85 1.09
C GLY A 105 3.70 9.69 1.38
N GLU A 106 4.50 9.29 2.37
CA GLU A 106 5.68 10.04 2.80
C GLU A 106 6.74 10.18 1.69
N TRP A 107 6.78 9.27 0.72
CA TRP A 107 7.67 9.35 -0.44
C TRP A 107 7.42 10.60 -1.30
N LEU A 108 6.20 11.17 -1.26
CA LEU A 108 5.82 12.41 -1.96
C LEU A 108 5.91 13.66 -1.08
N ARG A 109 6.34 13.56 0.19
CA ARG A 109 6.32 14.67 1.15
C ARG A 109 6.96 15.95 0.61
N LYS A 110 8.12 15.84 -0.04
CA LYS A 110 8.85 17.02 -0.58
C LYS A 110 8.04 17.77 -1.64
N GLU A 111 7.20 17.08 -2.39
CA GLU A 111 6.34 17.68 -3.40
C GLU A 111 5.15 18.39 -2.74
N PHE A 112 4.55 17.73 -1.75
CA PHE A 112 3.46 18.29 -0.95
C PHE A 112 3.87 19.54 -0.18
N GLU A 113 5.09 19.57 0.38
CA GLU A 113 5.66 20.75 1.04
C GLU A 113 5.89 21.91 0.07
N ARG A 114 6.08 21.63 -1.23
CA ARG A 114 6.14 22.66 -2.30
C ARG A 114 4.75 23.07 -2.80
N GLY A 115 3.68 22.51 -2.24
CA GLY A 115 2.30 22.86 -2.58
C GLY A 115 1.72 22.07 -3.76
N VAL A 116 2.36 20.98 -4.19
CA VAL A 116 1.78 20.03 -5.15
C VAL A 116 0.54 19.40 -4.53
N VAL A 117 -0.52 19.28 -5.33
CA VAL A 117 -1.78 18.63 -4.94
C VAL A 117 -1.98 17.43 -5.85
N PRO A 118 -2.19 16.21 -5.31
CA PRO A 118 -2.51 15.04 -6.11
C PRO A 118 -3.73 15.30 -6.98
N GLU A 119 -3.63 14.99 -8.27
CA GLU A 119 -4.74 15.05 -9.20
C GLU A 119 -5.42 13.68 -9.32
N PRO A 120 -6.76 13.63 -9.44
CA PRO A 120 -7.46 12.39 -9.66
C PRO A 120 -7.14 11.78 -11.05
N ALA A 121 -6.82 10.49 -11.08
CA ALA A 121 -6.35 9.81 -12.29
C ALA A 121 -6.85 8.35 -12.36
N PRO A 122 -6.81 7.69 -13.53
CA PRO A 122 -6.89 6.23 -13.59
C PRO A 122 -5.76 5.62 -12.75
N THR A 123 -6.10 4.68 -11.87
CA THR A 123 -5.17 4.11 -10.88
C THR A 123 -5.34 2.58 -10.82
N PRO A 124 -4.65 1.81 -11.68
CA PRO A 124 -4.67 0.35 -11.66
C PRO A 124 -4.44 -0.26 -10.27
N ASP A 125 -3.55 0.34 -9.47
CA ASP A 125 -3.17 -0.11 -8.12
C ASP A 125 -4.32 -0.10 -7.10
N LEU A 126 -5.45 0.54 -7.41
CA LEU A 126 -6.66 0.39 -6.60
C LEU A 126 -7.20 -1.06 -6.61
N ALA A 127 -6.89 -1.87 -7.63
CA ALA A 127 -7.33 -3.26 -7.69
C ALA A 127 -6.71 -4.12 -6.55
N PRO A 128 -5.37 -4.18 -6.37
CA PRO A 128 -4.80 -4.83 -5.20
C PRO A 128 -5.16 -4.13 -3.88
N LEU A 129 -5.26 -2.79 -3.84
CA LEU A 129 -5.64 -2.07 -2.62
C LEU A 129 -7.06 -2.42 -2.14
N ILE A 130 -8.07 -2.36 -3.01
CA ILE A 130 -9.46 -2.71 -2.68
C ILE A 130 -9.56 -4.19 -2.31
N THR A 131 -8.81 -5.07 -2.99
CA THR A 131 -8.73 -6.49 -2.60
C THR A 131 -8.22 -6.62 -1.16
N MET A 132 -7.15 -5.91 -0.78
CA MET A 132 -6.65 -5.93 0.60
C MET A 132 -7.63 -5.33 1.61
N VAL A 133 -8.34 -4.26 1.26
CA VAL A 133 -9.38 -3.63 2.11
C VAL A 133 -10.52 -4.63 2.38
N LEU A 134 -11.00 -5.32 1.34
CA LEU A 134 -12.06 -6.33 1.46
C LEU A 134 -11.60 -7.53 2.30
N LEU A 135 -10.38 -8.02 2.08
CA LEU A 135 -9.79 -9.12 2.85
C LEU A 135 -9.61 -8.76 4.33
N GLY A 136 -9.16 -7.53 4.61
CA GLY A 136 -8.92 -7.05 5.97
C GLY A 136 -10.20 -6.81 6.77
N ASN A 137 -11.30 -6.46 6.11
CA ASN A 137 -12.62 -6.20 6.72
C ASN A 137 -12.56 -5.30 7.97
N ALA A 138 -11.69 -4.29 7.97
CA ALA A 138 -11.37 -3.48 9.14
C ALA A 138 -11.90 -2.05 8.98
N ALA A 139 -13.20 -1.86 9.26
CA ALA A 139 -13.81 -0.54 9.27
C ALA A 139 -13.31 0.29 10.46
N LEU A 140 -12.74 1.46 10.17
CA LEU A 140 -12.45 2.51 11.13
C LEU A 140 -13.66 3.43 11.32
N SER A 141 -14.46 3.60 10.27
CA SER A 141 -15.71 4.36 10.27
C SER A 141 -16.60 3.92 9.12
N GLY A 142 -17.92 3.87 9.32
CA GLY A 142 -18.89 3.43 8.30
C GLY A 142 -19.19 1.93 8.35
N PRO A 143 -19.99 1.41 7.39
CA PRO A 143 -20.36 0.00 7.30
C PRO A 143 -19.17 -0.88 6.84
N PRO A 144 -19.29 -2.22 6.88
CA PRO A 144 -18.27 -3.14 6.37
C PRO A 144 -17.86 -2.84 4.92
N PRO A 145 -16.58 -2.99 4.53
CA PRO A 145 -16.11 -2.75 3.17
C PRO A 145 -16.93 -3.41 2.06
N ALA A 146 -17.38 -4.65 2.26
CA ALA A 146 -18.15 -5.41 1.28
C ALA A 146 -19.54 -4.81 0.99
N GLU A 147 -20.06 -3.96 1.88
CA GLU A 147 -21.30 -3.22 1.64
C GLU A 147 -21.07 -1.94 0.82
N VAL A 148 -19.82 -1.49 0.66
CA VAL A 148 -19.46 -0.19 0.07
C VAL A 148 -18.68 -0.33 -1.23
N LEU A 149 -17.84 -1.36 -1.34
CA LEU A 149 -16.94 -1.64 -2.46
C LEU A 149 -17.40 -2.88 -3.22
N ALA A 150 -17.20 -2.88 -4.54
CA ALA A 150 -17.39 -4.08 -5.34
C ALA A 150 -16.15 -5.00 -5.24
N PRO A 151 -16.31 -6.33 -5.25
CA PRO A 151 -15.17 -7.23 -5.35
C PRO A 151 -14.45 -7.02 -6.69
N VAL A 152 -13.12 -7.14 -6.66
CA VAL A 152 -12.27 -7.02 -7.84
C VAL A 152 -12.19 -8.39 -8.53
N PRO A 153 -12.50 -8.49 -9.84
CA PRO A 153 -12.29 -9.71 -10.60
C PRO A 153 -10.81 -10.14 -10.58
N GLN A 154 -10.55 -11.44 -10.49
CA GLN A 154 -9.19 -11.98 -10.43
C GLN A 154 -8.34 -11.56 -11.65
N GLU A 155 -8.93 -11.48 -12.84
CA GLU A 155 -8.24 -11.01 -14.04
C GLU A 155 -7.75 -9.56 -13.91
N ASP A 156 -8.59 -8.66 -13.39
CA ASP A 156 -8.22 -7.26 -13.17
C ASP A 156 -7.17 -7.12 -12.06
N LEU A 157 -7.25 -7.95 -11.00
CA LEU A 157 -6.22 -8.00 -9.97
C LEU A 157 -4.86 -8.39 -10.57
N ARG A 158 -4.82 -9.48 -11.34
CA ARG A 158 -3.60 -9.94 -12.04
C ARG A 158 -3.05 -8.88 -12.97
N ARG A 159 -3.92 -8.27 -13.78
CA ARG A 159 -3.56 -7.21 -14.71
C ARG A 159 -2.93 -6.01 -14.00
N ALA A 160 -3.51 -5.57 -12.89
CA ALA A 160 -2.98 -4.45 -12.10
C ALA A 160 -1.61 -4.76 -11.50
N ILE A 161 -1.46 -5.90 -10.81
CA ILE A 161 -0.20 -6.22 -10.12
C ILE A 161 0.95 -6.43 -11.09
N VAL A 162 0.69 -6.96 -12.29
CA VAL A 162 1.69 -7.09 -13.36
C VAL A 162 2.06 -5.71 -13.94
N ALA A 163 1.06 -4.86 -14.21
CA ALA A 163 1.29 -3.53 -14.76
C ALA A 163 2.15 -2.62 -13.87
N GLY A 164 2.11 -2.81 -12.54
CA GLY A 164 2.93 -2.06 -11.57
C GLY A 164 4.37 -2.54 -11.40
N VAL A 165 4.75 -3.71 -11.95
CA VAL A 165 6.10 -4.28 -11.77
C VAL A 165 7.23 -3.36 -12.27
N PRO A 166 7.14 -2.73 -13.46
CA PRO A 166 8.21 -1.85 -13.94
C PRO A 166 8.48 -0.64 -13.04
N GLU A 167 7.42 -0.02 -12.52
CA GLU A 167 7.55 1.12 -11.59
C GLU A 167 8.14 0.65 -10.25
N LEU A 168 7.65 -0.48 -9.72
CA LEU A 168 8.20 -1.09 -8.50
C LEU A 168 9.70 -1.40 -8.61
N LEU A 169 10.18 -1.86 -9.77
CA LEU A 169 11.61 -2.15 -9.98
C LEU A 169 12.46 -0.89 -10.07
N ALA A 170 11.91 0.24 -10.49
CA ALA A 170 12.63 1.50 -10.54
C ALA A 170 13.11 1.96 -9.15
N ASP A 171 12.40 1.54 -8.10
CA ASP A 171 12.72 1.82 -6.70
C ASP A 171 13.62 0.76 -6.03
N LEU A 172 14.16 -0.22 -6.78
CA LEU A 172 14.92 -1.33 -6.19
C LEU A 172 16.13 -0.85 -5.36
N ASP A 173 16.79 0.23 -5.79
CA ASP A 173 17.98 0.75 -5.09
C ASP A 173 17.61 1.65 -3.88
N SER A 174 16.42 2.27 -3.88
CA SER A 174 15.97 3.21 -2.84
C SER A 174 15.09 2.55 -1.77
N ASP A 175 14.37 1.48 -2.11
CA ASP A 175 13.42 0.78 -1.25
C ASP A 175 13.56 -0.77 -1.35
N THR A 176 14.81 -1.23 -1.43
CA THR A 176 15.19 -2.63 -1.72
C THR A 176 14.36 -3.68 -1.00
N ARG A 177 14.22 -3.57 0.33
CA ARG A 177 13.45 -4.54 1.12
C ARG A 177 12.01 -4.64 0.64
N ASN A 178 11.34 -3.50 0.49
CA ASN A 178 9.93 -3.46 0.13
C ASN A 178 9.72 -3.91 -1.31
N VAL A 179 10.62 -3.58 -2.23
CA VAL A 179 10.57 -4.07 -3.61
C VAL A 179 10.65 -5.59 -3.64
N LEU A 180 11.66 -6.20 -2.99
CA LEU A 180 11.82 -7.65 -2.97
C LEU A 180 10.63 -8.38 -2.33
N LEU A 181 10.13 -7.87 -1.20
CA LEU A 181 8.98 -8.46 -0.52
C LEU A 181 7.67 -8.27 -1.30
N THR A 182 7.54 -7.17 -2.03
CA THR A 182 6.37 -6.92 -2.88
C THR A 182 6.41 -7.82 -4.11
N LEU A 183 7.57 -8.02 -4.75
CA LEU A 183 7.73 -9.01 -5.82
C LEU A 183 7.39 -10.43 -5.36
N ALA A 184 7.85 -10.83 -4.16
CA ALA A 184 7.49 -12.12 -3.58
C ALA A 184 5.97 -12.26 -3.36
N ARG A 185 5.31 -11.20 -2.91
CA ARG A 185 3.84 -11.15 -2.75
C ARG A 185 3.12 -11.19 -4.09
N ILE A 186 3.63 -10.51 -5.12
CA ILE A 186 3.06 -10.57 -6.48
C ILE A 186 3.13 -12.00 -7.00
N TRP A 187 4.29 -12.66 -6.94
CA TRP A 187 4.42 -14.05 -7.38
C TRP A 187 3.46 -14.97 -6.62
N THR A 188 3.42 -14.89 -5.29
CA THR A 188 2.49 -15.69 -4.48
C THR A 188 1.03 -15.44 -4.87
N THR A 189 0.66 -14.18 -5.15
CA THR A 189 -0.71 -13.81 -5.56
C THR A 189 -1.05 -14.37 -6.94
N LEU A 190 -0.12 -14.32 -7.89
CA LEU A 190 -0.33 -14.88 -9.23
C LEU A 190 -0.50 -16.41 -9.21
N GLU A 191 0.15 -17.09 -8.28
CA GLU A 191 0.08 -18.56 -8.15
C GLU A 191 -1.15 -19.03 -7.36
N THR A 192 -1.53 -18.29 -6.31
CA THR A 192 -2.57 -18.72 -5.37
C THR A 192 -3.91 -18.00 -5.51
N GLY A 193 -3.95 -16.89 -6.26
CA GLY A 193 -5.12 -16.01 -6.38
C GLY A 193 -5.44 -15.21 -5.11
N THR A 194 -4.57 -15.24 -4.09
CA THR A 194 -4.81 -14.59 -2.80
C THR A 194 -3.64 -13.69 -2.39
N ILE A 195 -3.94 -12.46 -1.98
CA ILE A 195 -2.94 -11.55 -1.42
C ILE A 195 -2.67 -11.93 0.04
N THR A 196 -1.40 -12.12 0.39
CA THR A 196 -0.95 -12.40 1.75
C THR A 196 -0.06 -11.28 2.29
N SER A 197 0.33 -11.36 3.57
CA SER A 197 1.34 -10.47 4.13
C SER A 197 2.71 -10.68 3.46
N LYS A 198 3.58 -9.66 3.54
CA LYS A 198 4.93 -9.65 2.95
C LYS A 198 5.82 -10.77 3.50
N ASP A 199 5.77 -11.02 4.81
CA ASP A 199 6.54 -12.07 5.48
C ASP A 199 6.06 -13.49 5.16
N ALA A 200 4.75 -13.69 5.01
CA ALA A 200 4.16 -14.97 4.59
C ALA A 200 4.49 -15.27 3.13
N ALA A 201 4.38 -14.27 2.24
CA ALA A 201 4.76 -14.40 0.84
C ALA A 201 6.26 -14.71 0.70
N ALA A 202 7.12 -14.00 1.43
CA ALA A 202 8.55 -14.27 1.41
C ALA A 202 8.89 -15.69 1.91
N ALA A 203 8.23 -16.17 2.97
CA ALA A 203 8.40 -17.55 3.44
C ALA A 203 7.99 -18.58 2.36
N TRP A 204 6.85 -18.35 1.70
CA TRP A 204 6.37 -19.22 0.63
C TRP A 204 7.34 -19.25 -0.57
N VAL A 205 7.89 -18.10 -0.95
CA VAL A 205 8.86 -17.97 -2.05
C VAL A 205 10.21 -18.60 -1.70
N LEU A 206 10.70 -18.48 -0.46
CA LEU A 206 11.99 -19.03 -0.04
C LEU A 206 12.13 -20.54 -0.28
N ASP A 207 11.05 -21.30 -0.10
CA ASP A 207 11.03 -22.75 -0.34
C ASP A 207 11.20 -23.10 -1.83
N ARG A 208 10.88 -22.17 -2.73
CA ARG A 208 10.86 -22.35 -4.19
C ARG A 208 12.06 -21.72 -4.89
N LEU A 209 12.77 -20.81 -4.23
CA LEU A 209 13.93 -20.16 -4.80
C LEU A 209 15.14 -21.10 -4.94
N PRO A 210 15.94 -20.96 -6.01
CA PRO A 210 17.29 -21.51 -6.06
C PRO A 210 18.14 -21.05 -4.87
N ALA A 211 19.01 -21.93 -4.36
CA ALA A 211 19.80 -21.70 -3.14
C ALA A 211 20.58 -20.37 -3.16
N ARG A 212 21.07 -19.94 -4.33
CA ARG A 212 21.80 -18.67 -4.49
C ARG A 212 21.00 -17.41 -4.15
N HIS A 213 19.68 -17.43 -4.35
CA HIS A 213 18.80 -16.28 -4.14
C HIS A 213 18.19 -16.22 -2.73
N ARG A 214 18.15 -17.36 -2.04
CA ARG A 214 17.51 -17.48 -0.70
C ARG A 214 18.10 -16.51 0.35
N PRO A 215 19.43 -16.31 0.46
CA PRO A 215 19.98 -15.43 1.50
C PRO A 215 19.46 -13.99 1.42
N VAL A 216 19.32 -13.44 0.21
CA VAL A 216 18.87 -12.06 0.01
C VAL A 216 17.40 -11.88 0.40
N LEU A 217 16.52 -12.79 -0.03
CA LEU A 217 15.11 -12.73 0.36
C LEU A 217 14.91 -13.01 1.86
N ALA A 218 15.71 -13.92 2.43
CA ALA A 218 15.68 -14.19 3.86
C ALA A 218 16.08 -12.95 4.66
N HIS A 219 17.14 -12.24 4.26
CA HIS A 219 17.53 -10.97 4.87
C HIS A 219 16.41 -9.92 4.74
N ALA A 220 15.81 -9.74 3.55
CA ALA A 220 14.67 -8.83 3.36
C ALA A 220 13.53 -9.12 4.35
N ARG A 221 13.21 -10.41 4.53
CA ARG A 221 12.20 -10.87 5.48
C ARG A 221 12.60 -10.60 6.94
N SER A 222 13.83 -10.92 7.35
CA SER A 222 14.34 -10.65 8.71
C SER A 222 14.29 -9.16 9.05
N VAL A 223 14.74 -8.30 8.13
CA VAL A 223 14.69 -6.84 8.29
C VAL A 223 13.25 -6.36 8.45
N TYR A 224 12.31 -6.88 7.65
CA TYR A 224 10.89 -6.51 7.75
C TYR A 224 10.25 -6.93 9.08
N LEU A 225 10.66 -8.08 9.62
CA LEU A 225 10.19 -8.56 10.92
C LEU A 225 10.83 -7.78 12.09
N GLY A 226 11.92 -7.07 11.84
CA GLY A 226 12.70 -6.34 12.85
C GLY A 226 13.77 -7.19 13.54
N ASP A 227 14.07 -8.36 13.00
CA ASP A 227 15.06 -9.30 13.54
C ASP A 227 16.50 -8.87 13.19
N GLU A 228 16.66 -8.15 12.09
CA GLU A 228 17.94 -7.66 11.58
C GLU A 228 17.87 -6.18 11.21
N ARG A 229 19.02 -5.49 11.25
CA ARG A 229 19.14 -4.12 10.71
C ARG A 229 19.23 -4.16 9.20
N GLU A 230 18.62 -3.17 8.57
CA GLU A 230 18.67 -3.03 7.11
C GLU A 230 20.08 -2.63 6.65
N SER A 231 20.74 -3.49 5.88
CA SER A 231 22.02 -3.19 5.21
C SER A 231 22.16 -4.04 3.95
N TRP A 232 22.38 -3.38 2.82
CA TRP A 232 22.54 -4.01 1.51
C TRP A 232 23.96 -3.89 0.95
N ASP A 233 24.91 -3.47 1.80
CA ASP A 233 26.29 -3.18 1.41
C ASP A 233 26.98 -4.43 0.86
N GLY A 234 27.44 -4.34 -0.39
CA GLY A 234 28.06 -5.49 -1.10
C GLY A 234 27.08 -6.59 -1.54
N LEU A 235 25.78 -6.43 -1.31
CA LEU A 235 24.72 -7.38 -1.71
C LEU A 235 23.92 -6.91 -2.93
N MET A 236 24.09 -5.67 -3.39
CA MET A 236 23.33 -5.10 -4.50
C MET A 236 23.37 -5.92 -5.81
N PRO A 237 24.49 -6.54 -6.22
CA PRO A 237 24.48 -7.46 -7.36
C PRO A 237 23.52 -8.64 -7.17
N GLN A 238 23.53 -9.27 -6.00
CA GLN A 238 22.66 -10.40 -5.67
C GLN A 238 21.20 -9.99 -5.49
N VAL A 239 20.96 -8.76 -5.02
CA VAL A 239 19.63 -8.12 -4.98
C VAL A 239 19.05 -8.01 -6.39
N ARG A 240 19.82 -7.48 -7.34
CA ARG A 240 19.40 -7.35 -8.73
C ARG A 240 19.16 -8.71 -9.38
N GLU A 241 20.07 -9.67 -9.16
CA GLU A 241 19.88 -11.04 -9.64
C GLU A 241 18.61 -11.72 -9.07
N LEU A 242 18.28 -11.49 -7.79
CA LEU A 242 17.03 -11.97 -7.19
C LEU A 242 15.82 -11.27 -7.81
N ALA A 243 15.86 -9.94 -7.96
CA ALA A 243 14.76 -9.18 -8.56
C ALA A 243 14.47 -9.66 -9.98
N ASP A 244 15.50 -9.80 -10.83
CA ASP A 244 15.39 -10.33 -12.19
C ASP A 244 14.80 -11.75 -12.20
N HIS A 245 15.24 -12.60 -11.27
CA HIS A 245 14.70 -13.95 -11.14
C HIS A 245 13.22 -13.94 -10.77
N LEU A 246 12.80 -13.12 -9.80
CA LEU A 246 11.40 -13.00 -9.41
C LEU A 246 10.54 -12.50 -10.57
N VAL A 247 11.00 -11.46 -11.29
CA VAL A 247 10.30 -10.91 -12.47
C VAL A 247 10.15 -11.96 -13.57
N ALA A 248 11.17 -12.78 -13.81
CA ALA A 248 11.09 -13.87 -14.77
C ALA A 248 10.02 -14.92 -14.41
N GLN A 249 9.73 -15.14 -13.11
CA GLN A 249 8.61 -16.01 -12.71
C GLN A 249 7.25 -15.38 -13.01
N LEU A 250 7.15 -14.04 -12.93
CA LEU A 250 5.91 -13.31 -13.23
C LEU A 250 5.58 -13.37 -14.73
N ALA A 251 6.58 -13.29 -15.60
CA ALA A 251 6.38 -13.38 -17.05
C ALA A 251 5.78 -14.73 -17.50
N ALA A 252 6.04 -15.81 -16.76
CA ALA A 252 5.41 -17.12 -17.02
C ALA A 252 3.89 -17.13 -16.79
N HIS A 253 3.34 -16.08 -16.16
CA HIS A 253 1.94 -15.94 -15.81
C HIS A 253 1.17 -14.94 -16.69
N GLU A 254 1.86 -14.38 -17.69
CA GLU A 254 1.30 -13.52 -18.75
C GLU A 254 0.83 -14.32 -19.98
N ALA A 255 1.15 -15.62 -20.06
CA ALA A 255 0.76 -16.56 -21.13
C ALA A 255 -0.50 -17.36 -20.76
#